data_AF-A0A5C6DBE7-F1
#
_entry.id   AF-A0A5C6DBE7-F1
#
_cell.length_a   1.000
_cell.length_b   1.000
_cell.length_c   1.000
_cell.angle_alpha   90.00
_cell.angle_beta   90.00
_cell.angle_gamma   90.00
#
_symmetry.space_group_name_H-M   'P 1'
#
loop_
_entity.id
_entity.type
_entity.pdbx_description
1 polymer ?
#
loop_
_entity_poly.entity_id
_entity_poly.type
_entity_poly.pdbx_seq_one_letter_code
_entity_poly.pdbx_strand_id
1 'polypeptide(L)'
;MKKNKFILLAVFHACLLTVPAVVASDPANATANSSPTDDSHMEWWRDARFGMFIHWGLYSVQGGEWKGKDYGKEQGGASAEWLMNSANIPKEEYRATTGATTAPTMPGKVRKT
;
A
#
# COMPACT_ATOMS: atom_id res chain seq x y z
N MET A 1 -51.78 23.04 -24.71
CA MET A 1 -50.37 23.49 -24.62
C MET A 1 -49.48 22.29 -24.22
N LYS A 2 -48.89 21.58 -25.20
CA LYS A 2 -47.99 20.42 -24.98
C LYS A 2 -47.00 20.30 -26.16
N LYS A 3 -46.00 21.17 -26.27
CA LYS A 3 -45.03 21.14 -27.40
C LYS A 3 -43.55 21.39 -27.03
N ASN A 4 -43.11 21.18 -25.79
CA ASN A 4 -41.72 21.48 -25.40
C ASN A 4 -40.92 20.30 -24.81
N LYS A 5 -41.40 19.05 -24.91
CA LYS A 5 -40.67 17.89 -24.37
C LYS A 5 -39.70 17.22 -25.37
N PHE A 6 -39.81 17.50 -26.66
CA PHE A 6 -38.93 16.90 -27.68
C PHE A 6 -37.66 17.72 -27.99
N ILE A 7 -37.66 19.02 -27.68
CA ILE A 7 -36.50 19.90 -27.93
C ILE A 7 -35.40 19.68 -26.87
N LEU A 8 -35.77 19.28 -25.65
CA LEU A 8 -34.82 19.01 -24.56
C LEU A 8 -34.09 17.67 -24.68
N LEU A 9 -34.60 16.70 -25.46
CA LEU A 9 -33.96 15.38 -25.63
C LEU A 9 -32.89 15.37 -26.74
N ALA A 10 -32.98 16.28 -27.71
CA ALA A 10 -32.07 16.36 -28.85
C ALA A 10 -30.72 17.01 -28.51
N VAL A 11 -30.68 17.90 -27.50
CA VAL A 11 -29.44 18.58 -27.08
C VAL A 11 -28.54 17.66 -26.24
N PHE A 12 -29.10 16.67 -25.55
CA PHE A 12 -28.34 15.69 -24.75
C PHE A 12 -27.65 14.61 -25.61
N HIS A 13 -28.15 14.31 -26.81
CA HIS A 13 -27.53 13.33 -27.72
C HIS A 13 -26.43 13.93 -28.60
N ALA A 14 -26.36 15.25 -28.74
CA ALA A 14 -25.34 15.92 -29.52
C ALA A 14 -24.01 16.13 -28.76
N CYS A 15 -23.97 15.83 -27.46
CA CYS A 15 -22.79 16.03 -26.60
C CYS A 15 -22.07 14.71 -26.22
N LEU A 16 -22.36 13.60 -26.91
CA LEU A 16 -21.72 12.29 -26.63
C LEU A 16 -20.91 11.72 -27.81
N LEU A 17 -20.72 12.46 -28.90
CA LEU A 17 -19.91 12.02 -30.04
C LEU A 17 -19.02 13.17 -30.51
N THR A 18 -17.87 13.36 -29.87
CA THR A 18 -16.60 13.84 -30.45
C THR A 18 -15.58 14.09 -29.33
N VAL A 19 -14.90 13.04 -28.89
CA VAL A 19 -13.60 13.17 -28.23
C VAL A 19 -12.56 12.72 -29.26
N PRO A 20 -11.72 13.61 -29.83
CA PRO A 20 -10.55 13.15 -30.52
C PRO A 20 -9.53 12.70 -29.47
N ALA A 21 -9.25 11.40 -29.42
CA ALA A 21 -8.10 10.88 -28.70
C ALA A 21 -6.83 11.30 -29.46
N VAL A 22 -6.25 12.44 -29.10
CA VAL A 22 -4.85 12.72 -29.43
C VAL A 22 -4.01 12.30 -28.22
N VAL A 23 -3.47 11.10 -28.29
CA VAL A 23 -2.38 10.69 -27.40
C VAL A 23 -1.10 10.92 -28.20
N ALA A 24 -0.53 12.12 -28.10
CA ALA A 24 0.80 12.37 -28.59
C ALA A 24 1.78 11.64 -27.67
N SER A 25 2.37 10.55 -28.16
CA SER A 25 3.55 9.96 -27.54
C SER A 25 4.71 10.94 -27.75
N ASP A 26 5.09 11.70 -26.72
CA ASP A 26 6.28 12.54 -26.76
C ASP A 26 7.53 11.65 -26.86
N PRO A 27 8.28 11.66 -27.98
CA PRO A 27 9.49 10.85 -28.12
C PRO A 27 10.67 11.40 -27.31
N ALA A 28 10.49 12.54 -26.64
CA ALA A 28 11.55 13.27 -25.95
C ALA A 28 11.97 12.67 -24.59
N ASN A 29 11.25 11.68 -24.04
CA ASN A 29 11.60 11.06 -22.75
C ASN A 29 12.20 9.65 -22.88
N ALA A 30 12.73 9.28 -24.06
CA ALA A 30 13.35 7.98 -24.31
C ALA A 30 14.85 7.91 -23.99
N THR A 31 15.41 8.90 -23.28
CA THR A 31 16.81 8.93 -22.86
C THR A 31 16.94 8.82 -21.34
N ALA A 32 16.24 7.86 -20.75
CA ALA A 32 16.66 7.34 -19.45
C ALA A 32 17.95 6.55 -19.70
N ASN A 33 19.08 7.11 -19.27
CA ASN A 33 20.42 6.50 -19.33
C ASN A 33 20.38 5.04 -18.86
N SER A 34 20.30 4.09 -19.79
CA SER A 34 20.54 2.69 -19.51
C SER A 34 22.05 2.46 -19.54
N SER A 35 22.73 2.79 -18.45
CA SER A 35 23.96 2.05 -18.13
C SER A 35 23.62 0.57 -18.25
N PRO A 36 24.45 -0.29 -18.89
CA PRO A 36 24.23 -1.72 -18.85
C PRO A 36 24.13 -2.11 -17.39
N THR A 37 22.94 -2.45 -16.94
CA THR A 37 22.74 -2.96 -15.58
C THR A 37 23.55 -4.24 -15.53
N ASP A 38 24.52 -4.30 -14.63
CA ASP A 38 25.31 -5.50 -14.39
C ASP A 38 24.37 -6.63 -13.94
N ASP A 39 23.99 -7.49 -14.90
CA ASP A 39 23.04 -8.59 -14.69
C ASP A 39 23.66 -9.75 -13.91
N SER A 40 24.97 -9.74 -13.67
CA SER A 40 25.67 -10.80 -12.93
C SER A 40 25.11 -10.98 -11.50
N HIS A 41 24.65 -9.89 -10.87
CA HIS A 41 24.01 -9.94 -9.55
C HIS A 41 22.59 -10.53 -9.56
N MET A 42 21.96 -10.67 -10.73
CA MET A 42 20.60 -11.18 -10.85
C MET A 42 20.56 -12.68 -11.15
N GLU A 43 21.68 -13.28 -11.54
CA GLU A 43 21.79 -14.71 -11.86
C GLU A 43 21.44 -15.57 -10.65
N TRP A 44 22.09 -15.35 -9.50
CA TRP A 44 21.81 -16.11 -8.28
C TRP A 44 20.37 -15.91 -7.79
N TRP A 45 19.80 -14.71 -7.94
CA TRP A 45 18.43 -14.40 -7.53
C TRP A 45 17.40 -15.19 -8.37
N ARG A 46 17.62 -15.30 -9.68
CA ARG A 46 16.79 -16.12 -10.57
C ARG A 46 16.92 -17.61 -10.25
N ASP A 47 18.12 -18.06 -9.88
CA ASP A 47 18.40 -19.48 -9.59
C ASP A 47 17.88 -19.95 -8.22
N ALA A 48 17.73 -19.06 -7.25
CA ALA A 48 17.28 -19.41 -5.90
C ALA A 48 15.88 -20.05 -5.86
N ARG A 49 14.95 -19.60 -6.73
CA ARG A 49 13.56 -20.11 -6.99
C ARG A 49 12.60 -20.23 -5.79
N PHE A 50 13.10 -20.28 -4.56
CA PHE A 50 12.38 -20.40 -3.32
C PHE A 50 12.73 -19.22 -2.41
N GLY A 51 11.72 -18.63 -1.78
CA GLY A 51 11.88 -17.54 -0.83
C GLY A 51 10.95 -17.71 0.36
N MET A 52 11.42 -17.32 1.54
CA MET A 52 10.61 -17.22 2.74
C MET A 52 10.48 -15.75 3.12
N PHE A 53 9.24 -15.30 3.36
CA PHE A 53 8.96 -13.95 3.81
C PHE A 53 8.59 -13.94 5.28
N ILE A 54 9.19 -13.02 6.04
CA ILE A 54 8.93 -12.83 7.47
C ILE A 54 8.20 -11.49 7.64
N HIS A 55 6.95 -11.54 8.09
CA HIS A 55 6.18 -10.37 8.52
C HIS A 55 6.30 -10.23 10.05
N TRP A 56 7.25 -9.42 10.49
CA TRP A 56 7.47 -9.16 11.91
C TRP A 56 7.53 -7.65 12.20
N GLY A 57 6.80 -7.21 13.22
CA GLY A 57 6.76 -5.82 13.65
C GLY A 57 5.87 -5.64 14.89
N LEU A 58 5.55 -4.39 15.25
CA LEU A 58 4.70 -4.09 16.41
C LEU A 58 3.36 -4.85 16.36
N TYR A 59 2.75 -4.98 15.19
CA TYR A 59 1.49 -5.71 15.00
C TYR A 59 1.55 -7.18 15.44
N SER A 60 2.73 -7.81 15.45
CA SER A 60 2.89 -9.20 15.87
C SER A 60 2.60 -9.40 17.36
N VAL A 61 2.71 -8.34 18.18
CA VAL A 61 2.38 -8.40 19.62
C VAL A 61 0.87 -8.51 19.83
N GLN A 62 0.09 -7.78 19.04
CA GLN A 62 -1.38 -7.74 19.14
C GLN A 62 -2.06 -8.88 18.38
N GLY A 63 -1.41 -9.45 17.37
CA GLY A 63 -1.86 -10.70 16.74
C GLY A 63 -3.25 -10.62 16.10
N GLY A 64 -3.68 -9.43 15.64
CA GLY A 64 -4.98 -9.22 15.02
C GLY A 64 -6.11 -8.90 16.01
N GLU A 65 -5.81 -8.72 17.30
CA GLU A 65 -6.78 -8.29 18.31
C GLU A 65 -6.47 -6.87 18.80
N TRP A 66 -7.51 -6.07 19.03
CA TRP A 66 -7.36 -4.76 19.65
C TRP A 66 -8.43 -4.54 20.72
N LYS A 67 -7.99 -4.28 21.95
CA LYS A 67 -8.85 -4.01 23.13
C LYS A 67 -9.97 -5.07 23.31
N GLY A 68 -9.63 -6.35 23.14
CA GLY A 68 -10.57 -7.47 23.29
C GLY A 68 -11.52 -7.68 22.12
N LYS A 69 -11.40 -6.88 21.04
CA LYS A 69 -12.14 -7.09 19.80
C LYS A 69 -11.24 -7.74 18.76
N ASP A 70 -11.75 -8.81 18.16
CA ASP A 70 -11.11 -9.50 17.05
C ASP A 70 -11.24 -8.67 15.75
N TYR A 71 -10.12 -8.46 15.07
CA TYR A 71 -10.00 -7.80 13.78
C TYR A 71 -9.37 -8.69 12.69
N GLY A 72 -9.36 -10.01 12.87
CA GLY A 72 -8.82 -10.96 11.91
C GLY A 72 -8.03 -12.13 12.53
N LYS A 73 -7.93 -12.19 13.86
CA LYS A 73 -7.22 -13.21 14.63
C LYS A 73 -7.81 -14.60 14.45
N GLU A 74 -9.12 -14.78 14.61
CA GLU A 74 -9.74 -16.13 14.59
C GLU A 74 -10.31 -16.50 13.21
N GLN A 75 -10.80 -15.53 12.44
CA GLN A 75 -11.48 -15.78 11.17
C GLN A 75 -10.54 -15.90 9.97
N GLY A 76 -9.21 -15.82 10.18
CA GLY A 76 -8.25 -15.60 9.09
C GLY A 76 -8.53 -14.29 8.33
N GLY A 77 -9.14 -13.32 9.03
CA GLY A 77 -9.48 -12.00 8.51
C GLY A 77 -8.28 -11.07 8.48
N ALA A 78 -8.51 -9.77 8.30
CA ALA A 78 -7.49 -8.75 8.00
C ALA A 78 -6.15 -9.01 8.72
N SER A 79 -5.10 -9.17 7.91
CA SER A 79 -3.76 -9.50 8.38
C SER A 79 -3.32 -8.54 9.50
N ALA A 80 -2.62 -9.05 10.51
CA ALA A 80 -2.28 -8.26 11.70
C ALA A 80 -1.52 -6.96 11.37
N GLU A 81 -0.73 -6.92 10.29
CA GLU A 81 -0.06 -5.68 9.84
C GLU A 81 -1.02 -4.54 9.48
N TRP A 82 -2.28 -4.86 9.16
CA TRP A 82 -3.35 -3.91 8.87
C TRP A 82 -4.19 -3.51 10.08
N LEU A 83 -3.92 -4.05 11.28
CA LEU A 83 -4.72 -3.82 12.48
C LEU A 83 -4.92 -2.33 12.78
N MET A 84 -3.87 -1.51 12.64
CA MET A 84 -3.94 -0.08 12.88
C MET A 84 -4.96 0.62 11.96
N ASN A 85 -5.06 0.17 10.71
CA ASN A 85 -6.06 0.65 9.76
C ASN A 85 -7.45 0.09 10.07
N SER A 86 -7.57 -1.23 10.28
CA SER A 86 -8.84 -1.92 10.50
C SER A 86 -9.57 -1.48 11.78
N ALA A 87 -8.81 -1.20 12.84
CA ALA A 87 -9.33 -0.70 14.11
C ALA A 87 -9.30 0.84 14.21
N ASN A 88 -8.86 1.54 13.15
CA ASN A 88 -8.73 2.99 13.08
C ASN A 88 -8.00 3.59 14.30
N ILE A 89 -6.84 2.99 14.62
CA ILE A 89 -6.06 3.30 15.81
C ILE A 89 -5.17 4.52 15.52
N PRO A 90 -5.20 5.58 16.35
CA PRO A 90 -4.24 6.67 16.26
C PRO A 90 -2.80 6.16 16.39
N LYS A 91 -1.89 6.64 15.53
CA LYS A 91 -0.49 6.19 15.48
C LYS A 91 0.22 6.27 16.83
N GLU A 92 -0.02 7.32 17.59
CA GLU A 92 0.63 7.51 18.89
C GLU A 92 0.12 6.53 19.95
N GLU A 93 -1.17 6.21 19.92
CA GLU A 93 -1.76 5.19 20.79
C GLU A 93 -1.18 3.80 20.46
N TYR A 94 -1.13 3.47 19.17
CA TYR A 94 -0.58 2.22 18.69
C TYR A 94 0.90 2.05 19.07
N ARG A 95 1.70 3.12 18.96
CA ARG A 95 3.10 3.12 19.38
C ARG A 95 3.28 2.99 20.88
N ALA A 96 2.50 3.72 21.68
CA ALA A 96 2.65 3.72 23.14
C ALA A 96 2.30 2.36 23.75
N THR A 97 1.24 1.72 23.26
CA THR A 97 0.75 0.42 23.75
C THR A 97 1.66 -0.75 23.35
N THR A 98 2.27 -0.68 22.17
CA THR A 98 3.01 -1.82 21.60
C THR A 98 4.54 -1.63 21.68
N GLY A 99 5.01 -0.40 21.82
CA GLY A 99 6.43 -0.05 21.89
C GLY A 99 7.13 -0.44 23.19
N ALA A 100 6.38 -0.71 24.27
CA ALA A 100 6.93 -1.22 25.52
C ALA A 100 7.39 -2.69 25.43
N THR A 101 6.89 -3.44 24.45
CA THR A 101 7.03 -4.91 24.40
C THR A 101 8.07 -5.38 23.38
N THR A 102 8.51 -4.53 22.44
CA THR A 102 9.27 -4.96 21.25
C THR A 102 10.78 -4.71 21.28
N ALA A 103 11.33 -4.23 22.40
CA ALA A 103 12.78 -4.19 22.60
C ALA A 103 13.13 -4.74 23.98
N PRO A 104 13.93 -5.81 24.11
CA PRO A 104 14.76 -5.91 25.30
C PRO A 104 15.56 -4.61 25.33
N THR A 105 15.41 -3.83 26.39
CA THR A 105 16.22 -2.64 26.62
C THR A 105 17.66 -3.11 26.52
N MET A 106 18.34 -2.86 25.40
CA MET A 106 19.76 -3.15 25.27
C MET A 106 20.41 -2.38 26.41
N PRO A 107 21.03 -3.04 27.41
CA PRO A 107 21.65 -2.34 28.52
C PRO A 107 22.59 -1.33 27.89
N GLY A 108 22.33 -0.05 28.16
CA GLY A 108 22.97 1.04 27.47
C GLY A 108 24.46 0.79 27.39
N LYS A 109 25.05 0.93 26.20
CA LYS A 109 26.49 1.08 26.11
C LYS A 109 26.83 2.33 26.93
N VAL A 110 27.16 2.12 28.20
CA VAL A 110 27.92 3.09 28.99
C VAL A 110 29.21 3.23 28.20
N ARG A 111 29.31 4.30 27.41
CA ARG A 111 30.61 4.76 26.91
C ARG A 111 31.43 5.03 28.17
N LYS A 112 32.29 4.08 28.54
CA LYS A 112 33.38 4.37 29.45
C LYS A 112 34.26 5.38 28.71
N THR A 113 34.35 6.55 29.32
CA THR A 113 35.29 7.63 29.02
C THR A 113 36.71 7.11 28.89
#